data_AF-A0A2S0MIN9-F1
#
_entry.id   AF-A0A2S0MIN9-F1
#
_cell.length_a   1.000
_cell.length_b   1.000
_cell.length_c   1.000
_cell.angle_alpha   90.00
_cell.angle_beta   90.00
_cell.angle_gamma   90.00
#
_symmetry.space_group_name_H-M   'P 1'
#
loop_
_entity.id
_entity.type
_entity.pdbx_description
1 polymer ?
#
loop_
_entity_poly.entity_id
_entity_poly.type
_entity_poly.pdbx_seq_one_letter_code
_entity_poly.pdbx_strand_id
1 'polypeptide(L)'
;MKTVAVGLTEKEAFALSLLLRKLQPEGAFVAQSLGAATQGGDLYVIDADAWVHEHGVEQATAHLRGLLQGRPAVLLMAPHVPDSTEQAQADAQKAAWTAQGWVVLRRPFRAEAMRQALDAAAAHAASAPADHVATPDDGGHSAAQAQAQAHSDAPATAPLPFDTTASQRSRTSAFFSSAFFATTVQGPASQPAPAGGAGFPPPEITNAQLSLGEFTASLATSPSAECRHFLGALAQRLAQPGPFEMSFTMINGLVFDANQGWVASNTPMSVLRMVARSRSLGAHVKIVDLDADAEARRRAEQRGMTAYPLGAMLHALARVADCQLPVAAS
;
A
#
# COMPACT_ATOMS: atom_id res chain seq x y z
N MET A 1 13.81 2.39 18.26
CA MET A 1 12.89 1.23 18.29
C MET A 1 13.34 0.24 17.23
N LYS A 2 13.52 -1.03 17.59
CA LYS A 2 13.93 -2.11 16.68
C LYS A 2 12.70 -2.89 16.24
N THR A 3 12.36 -2.81 14.97
CA THR A 3 11.29 -3.60 14.37
C THR A 3 11.85 -4.89 13.77
N VAL A 4 11.28 -6.03 14.16
CA VAL A 4 11.64 -7.33 13.63
C VAL A 4 10.51 -7.86 12.76
N ALA A 5 10.79 -8.08 11.48
CA ALA A 5 9.86 -8.75 10.58
C ALA A 5 10.12 -10.25 10.55
N VAL A 6 9.09 -11.07 10.71
CA VAL A 6 9.20 -12.54 10.72
C VAL A 6 8.30 -13.12 9.65
N GLY A 7 8.87 -14.02 8.83
CA GLY A 7 8.10 -14.79 7.85
C GLY A 7 7.74 -14.08 6.57
N LEU A 8 8.13 -12.81 6.44
CA LEU A 8 7.98 -12.08 5.19
C LEU A 8 8.91 -12.65 4.11
N THR A 9 8.45 -12.63 2.87
CA THR A 9 9.32 -12.86 1.72
C THR A 9 10.42 -11.78 1.66
N GLU A 10 11.57 -12.06 1.04
CA GLU A 10 12.65 -11.08 0.90
C GLU A 10 12.17 -9.75 0.29
N LYS A 11 11.25 -9.84 -0.68
CA LYS A 11 10.63 -8.68 -1.34
C LYS A 11 9.80 -7.84 -0.38
N GLU A 12 8.98 -8.48 0.46
CA GLU A 12 8.13 -7.79 1.43
C GLU A 12 8.93 -7.21 2.59
N ALA A 13 9.91 -7.98 3.09
CA ALA A 13 10.86 -7.52 4.10
C ALA A 13 11.61 -6.27 3.63
N PHE A 14 12.09 -6.25 2.38
CA PHE A 14 12.74 -5.09 1.80
C PHE A 14 11.79 -3.89 1.68
N ALA A 15 10.57 -4.09 1.16
CA ALA A 15 9.58 -3.01 1.04
C ALA A 15 9.20 -2.41 2.40
N LEU A 16 9.03 -3.26 3.42
CA LEU A 16 8.76 -2.84 4.79
C LEU A 16 9.94 -2.08 5.39
N SER A 17 11.18 -2.49 5.11
CA SER A 17 12.39 -1.78 5.57
C SER A 17 12.44 -0.33 5.08
N LEU A 18 12.06 -0.08 3.81
CA LEU A 18 12.03 1.25 3.23
C LEU A 18 10.93 2.10 3.84
N LEU A 19 9.76 1.50 4.07
CA LEU A 19 8.64 2.17 4.74
C LEU A 19 9.04 2.58 6.16
N LEU A 20 9.62 1.66 6.94
CA LEU A 20 10.04 1.90 8.31
C LEU A 20 11.16 2.93 8.38
N ARG A 21 12.13 2.94 7.46
CA ARG A 21 13.16 3.99 7.41
C ARG A 21 12.58 5.39 7.19
N LYS A 22 11.41 5.50 6.55
CA LYS A 22 10.72 6.78 6.39
C LYS A 22 9.88 7.14 7.62
N LEU A 23 9.21 6.16 8.22
CA LEU A 23 8.34 6.36 9.39
C LEU A 23 9.15 6.55 10.69
N GLN A 24 10.29 5.88 10.77
CA GLN A 24 11.18 5.79 11.92
C GLN A 24 12.64 5.83 11.43
N PRO A 25 13.15 7.01 11.05
CA PRO A 25 14.49 7.14 10.47
C PRO A 25 15.61 6.69 11.40
N GLU A 26 15.41 6.82 12.71
CA GLU A 26 16.34 6.35 13.77
C GLU A 26 16.04 4.90 14.23
N GLY A 27 15.06 4.24 13.60
CA GLY A 27 14.64 2.87 13.92
C GLY A 27 15.53 1.83 13.26
N ALA A 28 15.79 0.72 13.96
CA ALA A 28 16.49 -0.42 13.40
C ALA A 28 15.47 -1.41 12.83
N PHE A 29 15.73 -1.96 11.64
CA PHE A 29 14.89 -2.99 11.03
C PHE A 29 15.69 -4.27 10.80
N VAL A 30 15.12 -5.40 11.18
CA VAL A 30 15.69 -6.73 10.91
C VAL A 30 14.60 -7.63 10.37
N ALA A 31 14.86 -8.29 9.24
CA ALA A 31 13.99 -9.33 8.72
C ALA A 31 14.57 -10.71 9.05
N GLN A 32 13.70 -11.64 9.41
CA GLN A 32 14.05 -13.00 9.81
C GLN A 32 13.12 -14.00 9.12
N SER A 33 13.69 -15.13 8.72
CA SER A 33 12.93 -16.27 8.21
C SER A 33 12.12 -16.92 9.33
N LEU A 34 11.02 -17.56 8.95
CA LEU A 34 10.30 -18.51 9.82
C LEU A 34 11.30 -19.55 10.36
N GLY A 35 11.32 -19.77 11.68
CA GLY A 35 12.23 -20.72 12.35
C GLY A 35 13.61 -20.19 12.76
N ALA A 36 14.01 -18.97 12.36
CA ALA A 36 15.24 -18.37 12.88
C ALA A 36 15.08 -17.99 14.36
N ALA A 37 16.14 -18.12 15.16
CA ALA A 37 16.14 -17.67 16.55
C ALA A 37 15.83 -16.16 16.59
N THR A 38 14.62 -15.82 17.07
CA THR A 38 14.14 -14.45 17.02
C THR A 38 15.01 -13.55 17.88
N GLN A 39 15.70 -12.61 17.24
CA GLN A 39 16.42 -11.59 17.99
C GLN A 39 15.43 -10.69 18.76
N GLY A 40 15.85 -10.20 19.92
CA GLY A 40 15.09 -9.22 20.70
C GLY A 40 14.80 -7.97 19.86
N GLY A 41 13.53 -7.78 19.51
CA GLY A 41 12.97 -6.59 18.88
C GLY A 41 11.99 -5.90 19.82
N ASP A 42 11.83 -4.60 19.66
CA ASP A 42 10.87 -3.81 20.44
C ASP A 42 9.44 -3.94 19.87
N LEU A 43 9.32 -4.22 18.57
CA LEU A 43 8.06 -4.42 17.86
C LEU A 43 8.22 -5.50 16.79
N TYR A 44 7.20 -6.32 16.62
CA TYR A 44 7.18 -7.39 15.61
C TYR A 44 6.20 -7.11 14.49
N VAL A 45 6.58 -7.47 13.25
CA VAL A 45 5.67 -7.55 12.11
C VAL A 45 5.73 -8.98 11.58
N ILE A 46 4.63 -9.71 11.65
CA ILE A 46 4.63 -11.15 11.38
C ILE A 46 3.71 -11.46 10.20
N ASP A 47 4.21 -12.27 9.27
CA ASP A 47 3.36 -12.91 8.27
C ASP A 47 2.48 -13.96 8.94
N ALA A 48 1.22 -13.63 9.20
CA ALA A 48 0.31 -14.49 9.94
C ALA A 48 -0.08 -15.74 9.14
N ASP A 49 -0.18 -15.63 7.81
CA ASP A 49 -0.56 -16.74 6.96
C ASP A 49 0.59 -17.76 6.87
N ALA A 50 1.82 -17.27 6.66
CA ALA A 50 3.01 -18.11 6.68
C ALA A 50 3.18 -18.79 8.05
N TRP A 51 2.94 -18.04 9.13
CA TRP A 51 3.03 -18.58 10.50
C TRP A 51 2.01 -19.68 10.78
N VAL A 52 0.75 -19.48 10.39
CA VAL A 52 -0.32 -20.47 10.51
C VAL A 52 -0.05 -21.69 9.64
N HIS A 53 0.53 -21.49 8.45
CA HIS A 53 0.91 -22.59 7.57
C HIS A 53 1.99 -23.50 8.19
N GLU A 54 2.99 -22.93 8.86
CA GLU A 54 4.08 -23.70 9.48
C GLU A 54 3.65 -24.42 10.77
N HIS A 55 2.86 -23.76 11.63
CA HIS A 55 2.53 -24.27 12.97
C HIS A 55 1.13 -24.89 13.08
N GLY A 56 0.30 -24.76 12.04
CA GLY A 56 -1.11 -25.13 12.08
C GLY A 56 -1.98 -24.14 12.85
N VAL A 57 -3.27 -24.07 12.49
CA VAL A 57 -4.24 -23.07 13.01
C VAL A 57 -4.37 -23.14 14.54
N GLU A 58 -4.40 -24.36 15.10
CA GLU A 58 -4.63 -24.57 16.54
C GLU A 58 -3.44 -24.13 17.41
N GLN A 59 -2.21 -24.36 16.94
CA GLN A 59 -1.00 -24.10 17.74
C GLN A 59 -0.37 -22.74 17.43
N ALA A 60 -0.64 -22.16 16.25
CA ALA A 60 -0.08 -20.89 15.79
C ALA A 60 -0.21 -19.77 16.84
N THR A 61 -1.38 -19.64 17.48
CA THR A 61 -1.63 -18.59 18.47
C THR A 61 -0.80 -18.77 19.74
N ALA A 62 -0.63 -20.01 20.22
CA ALA A 62 0.21 -20.30 21.39
C ALA A 62 1.69 -20.04 21.10
N HIS A 63 2.16 -20.43 19.91
CA HIS A 63 3.52 -20.16 19.45
C HIS A 63 3.78 -18.66 19.27
N LEU A 64 2.85 -17.90 18.69
CA LEU A 64 2.94 -16.43 18.60
C LEU A 64 3.05 -15.79 19.99
N ARG A 65 2.28 -16.26 20.96
CA ARG A 65 2.35 -15.75 22.33
C ARG A 65 3.72 -16.00 22.96
N GLY A 66 4.27 -17.19 22.77
CA GLY A 66 5.61 -17.54 23.24
C GLY A 66 6.73 -16.74 22.55
N LEU A 67 6.55 -16.41 21.27
CA LEU A 67 7.48 -15.59 20.50
C LEU A 67 7.46 -14.13 20.95
N LEU A 68 6.25 -13.57 21.10
CA LEU A 68 6.06 -12.16 21.36
C LEU A 68 6.31 -11.80 22.83
N GLN A 69 6.03 -12.69 23.78
CA GLN A 69 6.25 -12.48 25.23
C GLN A 69 5.70 -11.12 25.72
N GLY A 70 4.52 -10.73 25.22
CA GLY A 70 3.87 -9.46 25.55
C GLY A 70 4.34 -8.24 24.75
N ARG A 71 5.30 -8.41 23.83
CA ARG A 71 5.78 -7.32 22.95
C ARG A 71 4.74 -6.97 21.88
N PRO A 72 4.69 -5.70 21.44
CA PRO A 72 3.73 -5.25 20.45
C PRO A 72 3.98 -5.92 19.10
N ALA A 73 2.89 -6.29 18.44
CA ALA A 73 2.94 -6.98 17.16
C ALA A 73 1.87 -6.51 16.17
N VAL A 74 2.26 -6.44 14.91
CA VAL A 74 1.37 -6.31 13.77
C VAL A 74 1.36 -7.63 13.00
N LEU A 75 0.20 -8.26 12.92
CA LEU A 75 -0.02 -9.52 12.19
C LEU A 75 -0.56 -9.23 10.80
N LEU A 76 0.12 -9.71 9.77
CA LEU A 76 -0.23 -9.51 8.37
C LEU A 76 -0.99 -10.71 7.83
N MET A 77 -2.26 -10.51 7.49
CA MET A 77 -3.13 -11.56 6.96
C MET A 77 -3.45 -11.38 5.47
N ALA A 78 -3.86 -12.47 4.85
CA ALA A 78 -4.33 -12.55 3.48
C ALA A 78 -5.50 -11.58 3.23
N PRO A 79 -5.73 -11.21 1.95
CA PRO A 79 -6.88 -10.41 1.56
C PRO A 79 -8.20 -11.06 1.92
N HIS A 80 -9.20 -10.20 2.11
CA HIS A 80 -10.57 -10.64 2.27
C HIS A 80 -11.05 -11.28 0.96
N VAL A 81 -11.50 -12.53 1.05
CA VAL A 81 -12.11 -13.27 -0.06
C VAL A 81 -13.60 -13.46 0.27
N PRO A 82 -14.52 -12.78 -0.44
CA PRO A 82 -15.95 -12.87 -0.11
C PRO A 82 -16.47 -14.31 -0.26
N ASP A 83 -17.43 -14.65 0.61
CA ASP A 83 -18.26 -15.87 0.56
C ASP A 83 -17.49 -17.20 0.51
N SER A 84 -16.44 -17.33 1.34
CA SER A 84 -15.73 -18.59 1.54
C SER A 84 -15.76 -19.04 3.01
N THR A 85 -15.73 -20.35 3.25
CA THR A 85 -15.57 -20.93 4.58
C THR A 85 -14.22 -20.55 5.21
N GLU A 86 -13.19 -20.43 4.38
CA GLU A 86 -11.85 -19.95 4.75
C GLU A 86 -11.90 -18.51 5.25
N GLN A 87 -12.75 -17.66 4.67
CA GLN A 87 -12.92 -16.28 5.10
C GLN A 87 -13.56 -16.17 6.48
N ALA A 88 -14.59 -16.96 6.76
CA ALA A 88 -15.21 -16.99 8.09
C ALA A 88 -14.21 -17.41 9.18
N GLN A 89 -13.33 -18.37 8.87
CA GLN A 89 -12.24 -18.79 9.76
C GLN A 89 -11.20 -17.68 9.94
N ALA A 90 -10.81 -16.99 8.86
CA ALA A 90 -9.88 -15.86 8.93
C ALA A 90 -10.44 -14.67 9.71
N ASP A 91 -11.75 -14.39 9.63
CA ASP A 91 -12.43 -13.36 10.42
C ASP A 91 -12.49 -13.73 11.92
N ALA A 92 -12.80 -14.99 12.24
CA ALA A 92 -12.78 -15.49 13.61
C ALA A 92 -11.35 -15.42 14.21
N GLN A 93 -10.34 -15.81 13.43
CA GLN A 93 -8.94 -15.76 13.83
C GLN A 93 -8.46 -14.32 14.09
N LYS A 94 -8.83 -13.39 13.20
CA LYS A 94 -8.56 -11.96 13.37
C LYS A 94 -9.18 -11.44 14.67
N ALA A 95 -10.44 -11.78 14.96
CA ALA A 95 -11.11 -11.36 16.18
C ALA A 95 -10.41 -11.90 17.43
N ALA A 96 -10.00 -13.18 17.42
CA ALA A 96 -9.27 -13.82 18.51
C ALA A 96 -7.89 -13.21 18.77
N TRP A 97 -7.15 -12.82 17.72
CA TRP A 97 -5.87 -12.11 17.88
C TRP A 97 -6.04 -10.67 18.33
N THR A 98 -7.07 -9.97 17.84
CA THR A 98 -7.37 -8.61 18.28
C THR A 98 -7.74 -8.58 19.77
N ALA A 99 -8.49 -9.57 20.24
CA ALA A 99 -8.83 -9.71 21.67
C ALA A 99 -7.60 -9.95 22.57
N GLN A 100 -6.48 -10.43 22.02
CA GLN A 100 -5.21 -10.59 22.73
C GLN A 100 -4.34 -9.32 22.70
N GLY A 101 -4.86 -8.22 22.15
CA GLY A 101 -4.15 -6.94 22.05
C GLY A 101 -3.19 -6.85 20.87
N TRP A 102 -3.23 -7.80 19.93
CA TRP A 102 -2.43 -7.74 18.71
C TRP A 102 -3.15 -6.97 17.61
N VAL A 103 -2.40 -6.19 16.85
CA VAL A 103 -2.96 -5.43 15.72
C VAL A 103 -2.93 -6.30 14.48
N VAL A 104 -4.08 -6.54 13.86
CA VAL A 104 -4.19 -7.36 12.65
C VAL A 104 -4.45 -6.48 11.44
N LEU A 105 -3.57 -6.55 10.44
CA LEU A 105 -3.64 -5.78 9.21
C LEU A 105 -3.77 -6.72 8.00
N ARG A 106 -4.82 -6.54 7.20
CA ARG A 106 -5.04 -7.33 5.99
C ARG A 106 -4.29 -6.77 4.79
N ARG A 107 -3.75 -7.66 3.96
CA ARG A 107 -3.25 -7.34 2.63
C ARG A 107 -4.44 -7.15 1.67
N PRO A 108 -4.34 -6.30 0.64
CA PRO A 108 -3.36 -5.22 0.52
C PRO A 108 -3.65 -4.09 1.50
N PHE A 109 -2.60 -3.45 2.01
CA PHE A 109 -2.70 -2.27 2.87
C PHE A 109 -1.87 -1.11 2.33
N ARG A 110 -2.24 0.12 2.68
CA ARG A 110 -1.46 1.33 2.36
C ARG A 110 -0.42 1.61 3.44
N ALA A 111 0.60 2.40 3.09
CA ALA A 111 1.62 2.87 4.02
C ALA A 111 1.02 3.52 5.29
N GLU A 112 -0.05 4.30 5.13
CA GLU A 112 -0.75 4.94 6.24
C GLU A 112 -1.44 3.94 7.18
N ALA A 113 -2.04 2.87 6.62
CA ALA A 113 -2.66 1.83 7.41
C ALA A 113 -1.60 1.02 8.20
N MET A 114 -0.42 0.78 7.61
CA MET A 114 0.71 0.18 8.32
C MET A 114 1.23 1.11 9.42
N ARG A 115 1.36 2.42 9.15
CA ARG A 115 1.78 3.39 10.17
C ARG A 115 0.82 3.40 11.36
N GLN A 116 -0.49 3.49 11.09
CA GLN A 116 -1.52 3.42 12.12
C GLN A 116 -1.47 2.10 12.90
N ALA A 117 -1.21 0.99 12.21
CA ALA A 117 -1.08 -0.31 12.86
C ALA A 117 0.14 -0.39 13.79
N LEU A 118 1.28 0.16 13.38
CA LEU A 118 2.50 0.23 14.19
C LEU A 118 2.31 1.15 15.40
N ASP A 119 1.71 2.32 15.19
CA ASP A 119 1.42 3.28 16.27
C ASP A 119 0.41 2.68 17.27
N ALA A 120 -0.62 1.99 16.77
CA ALA A 120 -1.58 1.28 17.60
C ALA A 120 -0.90 0.15 18.40
N ALA A 121 -0.05 -0.66 17.77
CA ALA A 121 0.65 -1.73 18.45
C ALA A 121 1.56 -1.19 19.56
N ALA A 122 2.33 -0.13 19.27
CA ALA A 122 3.16 0.53 20.27
C ALA A 122 2.34 1.15 21.43
N ALA A 123 1.18 1.76 21.13
CA ALA A 123 0.29 2.32 22.15
C ALA A 123 -0.35 1.26 23.05
N HIS A 124 -0.67 0.08 22.52
CA HIS A 124 -1.18 -1.04 23.32
C HIS A 124 -0.10 -1.55 24.28
N ALA A 125 1.18 -1.56 23.87
CA ALA A 125 2.28 -1.89 24.76
C ALA A 125 2.48 -0.85 25.87
N ALA A 126 2.28 0.44 25.57
CA ALA A 126 2.38 1.52 26.56
C ALA A 126 1.18 1.57 27.53
N SER A 127 0.04 1.01 27.14
CA SER A 127 -1.21 1.00 27.93
C SER A 127 -1.44 -0.31 28.69
N ALA A 128 -0.62 -1.33 28.43
CA ALA A 128 -0.62 -2.55 29.21
C ALA A 128 -0.13 -2.22 30.64
N PRO A 129 -0.88 -2.60 31.69
CA PRO A 129 -0.39 -2.43 33.05
C PRO A 129 0.96 -3.14 33.17
N ALA A 130 1.97 -2.44 33.69
CA ALA A 130 3.30 -2.95 33.93
C ALA A 130 3.26 -4.00 35.05
N ASP A 131 2.72 -5.18 34.77
CA ASP A 131 2.88 -6.33 35.63
C ASP A 131 4.15 -7.10 35.24
N HIS A 132 5.05 -7.17 36.23
CA HIS A 132 6.25 -8.00 36.31
C HIS A 132 7.56 -7.47 35.71
N VAL A 133 8.18 -6.53 36.42
CA VAL A 133 9.56 -6.75 36.86
C VAL A 133 9.48 -7.34 38.27
N ALA A 134 9.58 -8.65 38.35
CA ALA A 134 9.78 -9.36 39.61
C ALA A 134 11.21 -9.10 40.10
N THR A 135 11.33 -8.45 41.26
CA THR A 135 12.47 -8.63 42.17
C THR A 135 11.93 -8.55 43.61
N PRO A 136 12.55 -9.29 44.55
CA PRO A 136 11.85 -10.05 45.57
C PRO A 136 11.49 -9.25 46.83
N ASP A 137 10.41 -9.75 47.43
CA ASP A 137 10.02 -9.81 48.84
C ASP A 137 10.93 -9.09 49.86
N ASP A 138 10.35 -8.10 50.55
CA ASP A 138 10.60 -7.90 51.97
C ASP A 138 9.37 -7.24 52.62
N GLY A 139 8.55 -8.10 53.24
CA GLY A 139 7.87 -7.91 54.52
C GLY A 139 7.24 -6.55 54.89
N GLY A 140 5.92 -6.56 55.03
CA GLY A 140 5.32 -6.20 56.33
C GLY A 140 4.38 -5.00 56.40
N HIS A 141 3.12 -5.32 56.75
CA HIS A 141 2.21 -4.58 57.63
C HIS A 141 1.77 -3.14 57.23
N SER A 142 0.50 -2.98 56.87
CA SER A 142 -0.56 -2.64 57.84
C SER A 142 -1.82 -2.10 57.16
N ALA A 143 -2.96 -2.53 57.66
CA ALA A 143 -4.29 -2.05 57.32
C ALA A 143 -4.52 -0.58 57.74
N ALA A 144 -5.33 0.16 56.97
CA ALA A 144 -6.40 1.00 57.52
C ALA A 144 -7.33 1.57 56.43
N GLN A 145 -8.62 1.47 56.75
CA GLN A 145 -9.81 2.05 56.14
C GLN A 145 -9.71 3.53 55.74
N ALA A 146 -10.52 3.95 54.74
CA ALA A 146 -11.62 4.91 54.97
C ALA A 146 -12.44 5.16 53.68
N GLN A 147 -13.74 4.92 53.80
CA GLN A 147 -14.80 5.46 52.94
C GLN A 147 -15.00 6.95 53.23
N ALA A 148 -15.33 7.75 52.21
CA ALA A 148 -16.29 8.85 52.32
C ALA A 148 -16.74 9.30 50.92
N GLN A 149 -18.04 9.10 50.64
CA GLN A 149 -18.81 9.81 49.61
C GLN A 149 -19.10 11.24 50.08
N ALA A 150 -19.25 12.18 49.13
CA ALA A 150 -20.50 12.93 48.88
C ALA A 150 -20.25 14.19 48.02
N HIS A 151 -21.11 14.37 46.99
CA HIS A 151 -21.89 15.57 46.59
C HIS A 151 -21.17 16.92 46.44
N SER A 152 -21.48 17.84 45.54
CA SER A 152 -22.37 18.05 44.38
C SER A 152 -22.00 19.47 43.90
N ASP A 153 -22.11 19.77 42.61
CA ASP A 153 -22.71 21.01 42.06
C ASP A 153 -22.19 21.35 40.66
N ALA A 154 -23.13 21.38 39.72
CA ALA A 154 -23.13 22.23 38.53
C ALA A 154 -24.27 23.24 38.73
N PRO A 155 -24.24 24.45 38.11
CA PRO A 155 -24.76 24.52 36.74
C PRO A 155 -24.18 25.62 35.82
N ALA A 156 -24.35 25.35 34.51
CA ALA A 156 -24.73 26.24 33.41
C ALA A 156 -23.97 27.55 33.12
N THR A 157 -23.37 27.62 31.93
CA THR A 157 -23.56 28.77 31.02
C THR A 157 -23.32 28.37 29.55
N ALA A 158 -24.36 28.50 28.72
CA ALA A 158 -24.26 28.53 27.25
C ALA A 158 -24.02 29.97 26.79
N PRO A 159 -23.43 30.21 25.60
CA PRO A 159 -24.29 30.51 24.45
C PRO A 159 -23.79 29.99 23.07
N LEU A 160 -24.74 29.74 22.17
CA LEU A 160 -24.61 29.75 20.70
C LEU A 160 -25.28 31.07 20.19
N PRO A 161 -25.32 31.45 18.90
CA PRO A 161 -24.66 30.96 17.68
C PRO A 161 -24.02 32.09 16.81
N PHE A 162 -23.24 31.75 15.78
CA PHE A 162 -23.22 32.51 14.50
C PHE A 162 -22.80 31.58 13.36
N ASP A 163 -23.71 31.39 12.41
CA ASP A 163 -23.47 30.90 11.06
C ASP A 163 -22.52 31.84 10.32
N THR A 164 -21.53 31.32 9.59
CA THR A 164 -21.29 31.72 8.19
C THR A 164 -20.51 30.63 7.45
N THR A 165 -20.97 30.42 6.23
CA THR A 165 -20.64 29.48 5.16
C THR A 165 -19.16 29.31 4.75
N ALA A 166 -18.88 28.10 4.26
CA ALA A 166 -18.03 27.74 3.12
C ALA A 166 -16.49 27.93 3.22
N SER A 167 -15.79 26.79 3.35
CA SER A 167 -14.71 26.45 2.41
C SER A 167 -14.39 24.95 2.49
N GLN A 168 -14.90 24.23 1.50
CA GLN A 168 -14.40 22.90 1.11
C GLN A 168 -12.90 23.02 0.81
N ARG A 169 -12.04 22.53 1.72
CA ARG A 169 -10.69 22.13 1.33
C ARG A 169 -10.73 20.66 0.95
N SER A 170 -10.65 20.43 -0.36
CA SER A 170 -10.36 19.13 -0.96
C SER A 170 -9.22 18.44 -0.24
N ARG A 171 -9.52 17.30 0.38
CA ARG A 171 -8.52 16.35 0.88
C ARG A 171 -7.96 15.59 -0.34
N THR A 172 -6.82 16.01 -0.86
CA THR A 172 -6.07 15.19 -1.83
C THR A 172 -5.39 14.05 -1.07
N SER A 173 -6.06 12.89 -1.06
CA SER A 173 -5.49 11.62 -0.63
C SER A 173 -4.37 11.22 -1.61
N ALA A 174 -3.12 11.33 -1.21
CA ALA A 174 -1.98 10.79 -1.97
C ALA A 174 -1.93 9.27 -1.81
N PHE A 175 -2.20 8.53 -2.89
CA PHE A 175 -2.11 7.07 -2.94
C PHE A 175 -0.66 6.67 -3.24
N PHE A 176 0.00 6.01 -2.29
CA PHE A 176 1.33 5.43 -2.50
C PHE A 176 1.19 3.92 -2.67
N SER A 177 1.43 3.42 -3.88
CA SER A 177 1.50 2.00 -4.19
C SER A 177 2.99 1.62 -4.31
N SER A 178 3.51 0.93 -3.30
CA SER A 178 4.94 0.61 -3.06
C SER A 178 5.50 -0.49 -3.98
N ALA A 179 4.97 -0.63 -5.18
CA ALA A 179 5.23 -1.80 -6.02
C ALA A 179 6.42 -1.63 -7.00
N PHE A 180 7.35 -0.68 -6.76
CA PHE A 180 8.31 -0.26 -7.81
C PHE A 180 9.79 -0.04 -7.44
N PHE A 181 10.30 -0.53 -6.31
CA PHE A 181 11.75 -0.46 -6.05
C PHE A 181 12.22 -1.81 -5.47
N ALA A 182 13.15 -2.60 -6.03
CA ALA A 182 14.19 -2.33 -7.01
C ALA A 182 14.47 -3.58 -7.88
N THR A 183 14.53 -3.39 -9.20
CA THR A 183 15.40 -4.20 -10.06
C THR A 183 16.56 -3.29 -10.46
N THR A 184 17.58 -3.22 -9.61
CA THR A 184 18.94 -2.90 -10.04
C THR A 184 19.84 -3.98 -9.48
N VAL A 185 20.14 -4.94 -10.36
CA VAL A 185 21.30 -5.82 -10.23
C VAL A 185 22.51 -4.93 -9.94
N GLN A 186 23.16 -5.16 -8.80
CA GLN A 186 24.49 -4.60 -8.54
C GLN A 186 25.47 -5.24 -9.53
N GLY A 187 25.91 -4.46 -10.51
CA GLY A 187 27.11 -4.70 -11.32
C GLY A 187 28.07 -3.52 -11.15
N PRO A 188 29.39 -3.72 -11.29
CA PRO A 188 30.39 -2.77 -10.82
C PRO A 188 30.42 -1.48 -11.66
N ALA A 189 30.90 -0.43 -11.01
CA ALA A 189 30.94 0.96 -11.43
C ALA A 189 31.30 1.22 -12.90
N SER A 190 30.52 2.10 -13.56
CA SER A 190 30.98 3.33 -14.23
C SER A 190 29.97 3.78 -15.30
N GLN A 191 29.10 4.75 -14.99
CA GLN A 191 28.65 5.83 -15.89
C GLN A 191 27.63 6.73 -15.16
N PRO A 192 27.73 8.07 -15.26
CA PRO A 192 26.75 8.97 -14.66
C PRO A 192 25.43 8.91 -15.44
N ALA A 193 24.33 8.71 -14.72
CA ALA A 193 22.98 8.76 -15.28
C ALA A 193 22.70 10.15 -15.87
N PRO A 194 22.06 10.26 -17.05
CA PRO A 194 21.69 11.55 -17.61
C PRO A 194 20.62 12.22 -16.73
N ALA A 195 20.88 13.46 -16.35
CA ALA A 195 19.94 14.32 -15.64
C ALA A 195 18.76 14.68 -16.57
N GLY A 196 17.69 13.89 -16.51
CA GLY A 196 16.46 14.12 -17.27
C GLY A 196 15.24 14.33 -16.37
N GLY A 197 14.93 15.59 -16.05
CA GLY A 197 13.60 16.03 -15.62
C GLY A 197 13.07 15.51 -14.28
N ALA A 198 13.86 15.60 -13.20
CA ALA A 198 13.33 15.49 -11.84
C ALA A 198 12.77 16.85 -11.41
N GLY A 199 11.46 17.08 -11.55
CA GLY A 199 10.89 18.34 -11.04
C GLY A 199 9.37 18.52 -11.12
N PHE A 200 8.67 17.88 -12.07
CA PHE A 200 7.24 18.10 -12.22
C PHE A 200 6.39 16.97 -11.62
N PRO A 201 5.32 17.29 -10.87
CA PRO A 201 4.38 16.28 -10.40
C PRO A 201 3.84 15.45 -11.58
N PRO A 202 3.49 14.17 -11.37
CA PRO A 202 2.80 13.36 -12.37
C PRO A 202 1.57 14.12 -12.88
N PRO A 203 1.33 14.19 -14.21
CA PRO A 203 0.11 14.81 -14.71
C PRO A 203 -1.09 14.05 -14.16
N GLU A 204 -2.08 14.79 -13.67
CA GLU A 204 -3.37 14.20 -13.31
C GLU A 204 -4.16 13.85 -14.56
N ILE A 205 -5.04 12.85 -14.46
CA ILE A 205 -5.99 12.52 -15.52
C ILE A 205 -7.08 13.58 -15.47
N THR A 206 -7.10 14.44 -16.47
CA THR A 206 -8.06 15.55 -16.63
C THR A 206 -9.15 15.20 -17.64
N ASN A 207 -10.12 16.09 -17.83
CA ASN A 207 -11.16 15.95 -18.88
C ASN A 207 -10.63 16.16 -20.31
N ALA A 208 -9.40 16.68 -20.48
CA ALA A 208 -8.78 16.81 -21.80
C ALA A 208 -8.60 15.43 -22.44
N GLN A 209 -9.02 15.29 -23.70
CA GLN A 209 -8.97 14.03 -24.43
C GLN A 209 -8.01 14.11 -25.60
N LEU A 210 -7.42 12.96 -25.94
CA LEU A 210 -6.55 12.79 -27.09
C LEU A 210 -6.98 11.51 -27.82
N SER A 211 -7.21 11.59 -29.12
CA SER A 211 -7.51 10.39 -29.91
C SER A 211 -6.29 9.47 -30.02
N LEU A 212 -6.51 8.20 -30.37
CA LEU A 212 -5.40 7.25 -30.57
C LEU A 212 -4.46 7.69 -31.71
N GLY A 213 -4.99 8.30 -32.77
CA GLY A 213 -4.21 8.83 -33.88
C GLY A 213 -3.31 10.01 -33.45
N GLU A 214 -3.89 10.98 -32.74
CA GLU A 214 -3.13 12.13 -32.21
C GLU A 214 -2.11 11.70 -31.16
N PHE A 215 -2.47 10.75 -30.30
CA PHE A 215 -1.55 10.15 -29.33
C PHE A 215 -0.35 9.56 -30.07
N THR A 216 -0.58 8.69 -31.06
CA THR A 216 0.47 8.04 -31.84
C THR A 216 1.37 9.06 -32.54
N ALA A 217 0.79 10.10 -33.16
CA ALA A 217 1.54 11.18 -33.79
C ALA A 217 2.41 11.96 -32.78
N SER A 218 1.87 12.25 -31.60
CA SER A 218 2.58 12.99 -30.54
C SER A 218 3.79 12.22 -29.99
N LEU A 219 3.78 10.88 -30.01
CA LEU A 219 4.88 10.08 -29.47
C LEU A 219 6.21 10.38 -30.15
N ALA A 220 6.23 10.69 -31.46
CA ALA A 220 7.46 11.05 -32.17
C ALA A 220 8.16 12.30 -31.57
N THR A 221 7.41 13.15 -30.88
CA THR A 221 7.90 14.40 -30.27
C THR A 221 8.45 14.21 -28.85
N SER A 222 8.24 13.05 -28.23
CA SER A 222 8.77 12.78 -26.89
C SER A 222 10.30 12.82 -26.89
N PRO A 223 10.96 13.48 -25.92
CA PRO A 223 12.41 13.50 -25.84
C PRO A 223 13.04 12.15 -25.44
N SER A 224 12.32 11.29 -24.70
CA SER A 224 12.85 10.00 -24.23
C SER A 224 12.61 8.87 -25.22
N ALA A 225 13.69 8.19 -25.64
CA ALA A 225 13.60 7.05 -26.56
C ALA A 225 12.84 5.87 -25.94
N GLU A 226 13.01 5.67 -24.64
CA GLU A 226 12.33 4.64 -23.84
C GLU A 226 10.82 4.90 -23.83
N CYS A 227 10.40 6.14 -23.58
CA CYS A 227 8.99 6.53 -23.65
C CYS A 227 8.41 6.26 -25.04
N ARG A 228 9.12 6.65 -26.10
CA ARG A 228 8.69 6.42 -27.48
C ARG A 228 8.50 4.93 -27.76
N HIS A 229 9.42 4.10 -27.31
CA HIS A 229 9.35 2.66 -27.50
C HIS A 229 8.19 2.03 -26.72
N PHE A 230 8.11 2.31 -25.41
CA PHE A 230 7.10 1.71 -24.54
C PHE A 230 5.68 2.16 -24.91
N LEU A 231 5.45 3.46 -25.05
CA LEU A 231 4.13 3.99 -25.42
C LEU A 231 3.79 3.72 -26.88
N GLY A 232 4.79 3.57 -27.76
CA GLY A 232 4.60 3.13 -29.14
C GLY A 232 4.07 1.70 -29.20
N ALA A 233 4.61 0.79 -28.40
CA ALA A 233 4.10 -0.57 -28.28
C ALA A 233 2.65 -0.59 -27.72
N LEU A 234 2.35 0.27 -26.74
CA LEU A 234 0.98 0.44 -26.24
C LEU A 234 0.04 0.95 -27.33
N ALA A 235 0.43 1.98 -28.09
CA ALA A 235 -0.38 2.50 -29.19
C ALA A 235 -0.65 1.43 -30.25
N GLN A 236 0.36 0.61 -30.58
CA GLN A 236 0.20 -0.53 -31.49
C GLN A 236 -0.77 -1.58 -30.94
N ARG A 237 -0.71 -1.91 -29.64
CA ARG A 237 -1.66 -2.85 -29.03
C ARG A 237 -3.07 -2.27 -29.00
N LEU A 238 -3.24 -0.98 -28.71
CA LEU A 238 -4.55 -0.30 -28.73
C LEU A 238 -5.20 -0.24 -30.11
N ALA A 239 -4.40 -0.30 -31.18
CA ALA A 239 -4.92 -0.38 -32.54
C ALA A 239 -5.46 -1.77 -32.91
N GLN A 240 -5.16 -2.80 -32.09
CA GLN A 240 -5.69 -4.14 -32.27
C GLN A 240 -7.02 -4.30 -31.51
N PRO A 241 -7.99 -5.05 -32.06
CA PRO A 241 -9.27 -5.23 -31.42
C PRO A 241 -9.15 -6.05 -30.12
N GLY A 242 -10.12 -5.84 -29.23
CA GLY A 242 -10.31 -6.64 -28.03
C GLY A 242 -9.66 -6.03 -26.77
N PRO A 243 -10.28 -6.26 -25.59
CA PRO A 243 -9.77 -5.75 -24.34
C PRO A 243 -8.47 -6.44 -23.94
N PHE A 244 -7.65 -5.73 -23.17
CA PHE A 244 -6.41 -6.30 -22.63
C PHE A 244 -6.03 -5.65 -21.30
N GLU A 245 -5.22 -6.37 -20.55
CA GLU A 245 -4.62 -5.87 -19.32
C GLU A 245 -3.13 -5.62 -19.52
N MET A 246 -2.64 -4.49 -18.99
CA MET A 246 -1.24 -4.28 -18.67
C MET A 246 -1.04 -4.41 -17.16
N SER A 247 -0.29 -5.42 -16.73
CA SER A 247 0.06 -5.62 -15.33
C SER A 247 1.46 -5.07 -15.08
N PHE A 248 1.54 -4.07 -14.19
CA PHE A 248 2.81 -3.51 -13.72
C PHE A 248 3.33 -4.30 -12.53
N THR A 249 2.41 -4.73 -11.66
CA THR A 249 2.65 -5.68 -10.58
C THR A 249 1.45 -6.63 -10.44
N MET A 250 1.50 -7.53 -9.45
CA MET A 250 0.37 -8.41 -9.13
C MET A 250 -0.91 -7.61 -8.77
N ILE A 251 -0.75 -6.40 -8.24
CA ILE A 251 -1.87 -5.59 -7.74
C ILE A 251 -2.14 -4.38 -8.65
N ASN A 252 -1.11 -3.74 -9.22
CA ASN A 252 -1.26 -2.55 -10.04
C ASN A 252 -1.31 -2.89 -11.52
N GLY A 253 -2.33 -2.38 -12.21
CA GLY A 253 -2.55 -2.62 -13.62
C GLY A 253 -3.35 -1.51 -14.28
N LEU A 254 -3.42 -1.61 -15.60
CA LEU A 254 -4.42 -0.94 -16.42
C LEU A 254 -5.20 -2.00 -17.19
N VAL A 255 -6.51 -1.84 -17.27
CA VAL A 255 -7.38 -2.64 -18.13
C VAL A 255 -7.92 -1.71 -19.20
N PHE A 256 -7.67 -2.04 -20.46
CA PHE A 256 -8.09 -1.28 -21.63
C PHE A 256 -9.22 -1.97 -22.35
N ASP A 257 -10.18 -1.18 -22.81
CA ASP A 257 -11.20 -1.58 -23.77
C ASP A 257 -11.35 -0.45 -24.78
N ALA A 258 -10.57 -0.54 -25.86
CA ALA A 258 -10.52 0.48 -26.89
C ALA A 258 -11.81 0.57 -27.71
N ASN A 259 -12.52 -0.56 -27.86
CA ASN A 259 -13.78 -0.63 -28.59
C ASN A 259 -14.88 0.16 -27.86
N GLN A 260 -14.93 0.03 -26.53
CA GLN A 260 -15.86 0.77 -25.68
C GLN A 260 -15.31 2.13 -25.21
N GLY A 261 -14.10 2.50 -25.64
CA GLY A 261 -13.50 3.82 -25.38
C GLY A 261 -13.17 4.11 -23.93
N TRP A 262 -12.87 3.09 -23.10
CA TRP A 262 -12.54 3.29 -21.68
C TRP A 262 -11.27 2.55 -21.26
N VAL A 263 -10.74 2.98 -20.12
CA VAL A 263 -9.61 2.35 -19.44
C VAL A 263 -9.81 2.45 -17.94
N ALA A 264 -9.51 1.38 -17.21
CA ALA A 264 -9.49 1.39 -15.76
C ALA A 264 -8.07 1.28 -15.23
N SER A 265 -7.74 2.06 -14.20
CA SER A 265 -6.43 2.07 -13.58
C SER A 265 -6.54 2.13 -12.06
N ASN A 266 -5.70 1.36 -11.38
CA ASN A 266 -5.32 1.59 -9.98
C ASN A 266 -3.83 1.95 -9.84
N THR A 267 -3.17 2.23 -10.98
CA THR A 267 -1.74 2.51 -11.04
C THR A 267 -1.50 4.02 -10.97
N PRO A 268 -0.69 4.53 -10.02
CA PRO A 268 -0.34 5.94 -9.96
C PRO A 268 0.38 6.42 -11.22
N MET A 269 0.12 7.66 -11.66
CA MET A 269 0.77 8.24 -12.84
C MET A 269 2.30 8.35 -12.69
N SER A 270 2.82 8.47 -11.46
CA SER A 270 4.27 8.42 -11.19
C SER A 270 4.90 7.09 -11.56
N VAL A 271 4.18 5.99 -11.34
CA VAL A 271 4.61 4.64 -11.70
C VAL A 271 4.62 4.48 -13.21
N LEU A 272 3.57 4.93 -13.90
CA LEU A 272 3.52 4.88 -15.36
C LEU A 272 4.66 5.68 -16.00
N ARG A 273 4.98 6.85 -15.44
CA ARG A 273 6.15 7.64 -15.86
C ARG A 273 7.46 6.90 -15.66
N MET A 274 7.65 6.27 -14.51
CA MET A 274 8.87 5.52 -14.20
C MET A 274 9.05 4.34 -15.17
N VAL A 275 7.98 3.58 -15.40
CA VAL A 275 7.98 2.41 -16.29
C VAL A 275 8.24 2.83 -17.74
N ALA A 276 7.55 3.86 -18.22
CA ALA A 276 7.72 4.37 -19.59
C ALA A 276 9.15 4.86 -19.86
N ARG A 277 9.82 5.42 -18.84
CA ARG A 277 11.20 5.94 -18.96
C ARG A 277 12.28 4.89 -18.69
N SER A 278 11.93 3.69 -18.28
CA SER A 278 12.90 2.64 -17.92
C SER A 278 12.73 1.43 -18.82
N ARG A 279 13.73 1.16 -19.66
CA ARG A 279 13.73 -0.03 -20.54
C ARG A 279 13.61 -1.32 -19.75
N SER A 280 14.28 -1.44 -18.60
CA SER A 280 14.24 -2.65 -17.78
C SER A 280 12.86 -2.87 -17.16
N LEU A 281 12.25 -1.83 -16.60
CA LEU A 281 10.92 -1.94 -16.00
C LEU A 281 9.82 -2.14 -17.05
N GLY A 282 9.91 -1.44 -18.18
CA GLY A 282 8.99 -1.59 -19.31
C GLY A 282 8.98 -3.01 -19.87
N ALA A 283 10.13 -3.68 -19.93
CA ALA A 283 10.24 -5.06 -20.40
C ALA A 283 9.56 -6.10 -19.48
N HIS A 284 9.29 -5.76 -18.22
CA HIS A 284 8.61 -6.64 -17.26
C HIS A 284 7.10 -6.43 -17.19
N VAL A 285 6.56 -5.45 -17.92
CA VAL A 285 5.12 -5.25 -18.00
C VAL A 285 4.50 -6.42 -18.75
N LYS A 286 3.59 -7.12 -18.09
CA LYS A 286 2.83 -8.20 -18.72
C LYS A 286 1.65 -7.61 -19.45
N ILE A 287 1.48 -7.99 -20.72
CA ILE A 287 0.28 -7.69 -21.50
C ILE A 287 -0.48 -9.00 -21.67
N VAL A 288 -1.75 -9.01 -21.28
CA VAL A 288 -2.61 -10.18 -21.34
C VAL A 288 -3.89 -9.79 -22.06
N ASP A 289 -4.17 -10.47 -23.17
CA ASP A 289 -5.44 -10.31 -23.88
C ASP A 289 -6.57 -10.91 -23.06
N LEU A 290 -7.73 -10.26 -23.08
CA LEU A 290 -8.93 -10.70 -22.36
C LEU A 290 -9.98 -11.14 -23.39
N ASP A 291 -10.64 -12.25 -23.13
CA ASP A 291 -11.51 -12.90 -24.12
C ASP A 291 -12.88 -12.19 -24.27
N ALA A 292 -13.32 -11.42 -23.27
CA ALA A 292 -14.62 -10.74 -23.30
C ALA A 292 -14.64 -9.40 -22.55
N ASP A 293 -15.39 -8.42 -23.08
CA ASP A 293 -15.61 -7.10 -22.46
C ASP A 293 -16.16 -7.21 -21.03
N ALA A 294 -17.05 -8.19 -20.79
CA ALA A 294 -17.61 -8.47 -19.47
C ALA A 294 -16.56 -8.98 -18.46
N GLU A 295 -15.49 -9.63 -18.94
CA GLU A 295 -14.36 -10.02 -18.09
C GLU A 295 -13.50 -8.81 -17.72
N ALA A 296 -13.23 -7.93 -18.70
CA ALA A 296 -12.46 -6.71 -18.48
C ALA A 296 -13.08 -5.82 -17.40
N ARG A 297 -14.40 -5.62 -17.46
CA ARG A 297 -15.13 -4.82 -16.45
C ARG A 297 -15.07 -5.45 -15.05
N ARG A 298 -15.37 -6.75 -14.97
CA ARG A 298 -15.35 -7.50 -13.70
C ARG A 298 -13.97 -7.49 -13.07
N ARG A 299 -12.92 -7.62 -13.87
CA ARG A 299 -11.53 -7.59 -13.40
C ARG A 299 -11.12 -6.21 -12.90
N ALA A 300 -11.57 -5.14 -13.56
CA ALA A 300 -11.38 -3.77 -13.09
C ALA A 300 -12.09 -3.52 -11.74
N GLU A 301 -13.33 -3.99 -11.60
CA GLU A 301 -14.12 -3.88 -10.36
C GLU A 301 -13.51 -4.65 -9.20
N GLN A 302 -13.13 -5.92 -9.41
CA GLN A 302 -12.46 -6.77 -8.41
C GLN A 302 -11.17 -6.14 -7.86
N ARG A 303 -10.48 -5.33 -8.67
CA ARG A 303 -9.22 -4.67 -8.31
C ARG A 303 -9.42 -3.24 -7.81
N GLY A 304 -10.65 -2.79 -7.65
CA GLY A 304 -10.98 -1.43 -7.21
C GLY A 304 -10.39 -0.36 -8.12
N MET A 305 -10.32 -0.63 -9.43
CA MET A 305 -9.78 0.32 -10.39
C MET A 305 -10.76 1.45 -10.67
N THR A 306 -10.22 2.65 -10.88
CA THR A 306 -11.03 3.79 -11.33
C THR A 306 -11.10 3.77 -12.85
N ALA A 307 -12.30 3.85 -13.42
CA ALA A 307 -12.53 3.93 -14.85
C ALA A 307 -12.42 5.38 -15.35
N TYR A 308 -11.80 5.56 -16.51
CA TYR A 308 -11.58 6.82 -17.18
C TYR A 308 -11.94 6.68 -18.67
N PRO A 309 -12.35 7.78 -19.34
CA PRO A 309 -12.38 7.83 -20.79
C PRO A 309 -10.99 7.50 -21.35
N LEU A 310 -10.91 6.66 -22.38
CA LEU A 310 -9.63 6.27 -22.97
C LEU A 310 -8.84 7.49 -23.43
N GLY A 311 -9.50 8.45 -24.09
CA GLY A 311 -8.86 9.67 -24.56
C GLY A 311 -8.23 10.51 -23.43
N ALA A 312 -8.85 10.51 -22.24
CA ALA A 312 -8.29 11.21 -21.08
C ALA A 312 -7.00 10.55 -20.57
N MET A 313 -6.95 9.22 -20.55
CA MET A 313 -5.73 8.49 -20.21
C MET A 313 -4.63 8.68 -21.26
N LEU A 314 -4.96 8.63 -22.56
CA LEU A 314 -3.98 8.85 -23.63
C LEU A 314 -3.36 10.25 -23.55
N HIS A 315 -4.18 11.26 -23.28
CA HIS A 315 -3.70 12.62 -23.03
C HIS A 315 -2.74 12.66 -21.83
N ALA A 316 -3.09 12.02 -20.71
CA ALA A 316 -2.24 11.96 -19.52
C ALA A 316 -0.91 11.21 -19.77
N LEU A 317 -0.94 10.12 -20.53
CA LEU A 317 0.25 9.34 -20.92
C LEU A 317 1.19 10.13 -21.84
N ALA A 318 0.65 10.89 -22.79
CA ALA A 318 1.46 11.76 -23.64
C ALA A 318 2.15 12.86 -22.81
N ARG A 319 1.47 13.41 -21.80
CA ARG A 319 2.10 14.33 -20.83
C ARG A 319 3.17 13.67 -19.97
N VAL A 320 3.00 12.40 -19.60
CA VAL A 320 4.03 11.63 -18.89
C VAL A 320 5.33 11.52 -19.71
N ALA A 321 5.18 11.36 -21.02
CA ALA A 321 6.27 11.28 -21.96
C ALA A 321 6.80 12.64 -22.43
N ASP A 322 6.31 13.75 -21.87
CA ASP A 322 6.66 15.11 -22.30
C ASP A 322 6.48 15.32 -23.82
N CYS A 323 5.44 14.72 -24.42
CA CYS A 323 5.10 14.92 -25.82
C CYS A 323 4.57 16.34 -26.05
N GLN A 324 4.83 16.87 -27.25
CA GLN A 324 4.11 18.02 -27.77
C GLN A 324 2.69 17.59 -28.15
N LEU A 325 1.71 18.17 -27.46
CA LEU A 325 0.29 17.88 -27.68
C LEU A 325 -0.28 18.84 -28.73
N PRO A 326 -1.24 18.39 -29.55
CA PRO A 326 -1.96 19.27 -30.46
C PRO A 326 -2.65 20.37 -29.65
N VAL A 327 -2.54 21.61 -30.12
CA VAL A 327 -3.26 22.73 -29.53
C VAL A 327 -4.74 22.52 -29.80
N ALA A 328 -5.56 22.45 -28.76
CA ALA A 328 -7.00 22.31 -28.90
C ALA A 328 -7.52 23.50 -29.74
N ALA A 329 -8.10 23.22 -30.91
CA ALA A 329 -8.82 24.21 -31.67
C ALA A 329 -9.97 24.73 -30.78
N SER A 330 -9.89 26.01 -30.42
CA SER A 330 -10.91 26.69 -29.63
C SER A 330 -12.16 26.98 -30.45
#